data_AF-A0A355GKT4-F1
#
_entry.id   AF-A0A355GKT4-F1
#
_cell.length_a   1.000
_cell.length_b   1.000
_cell.length_c   1.000
_cell.angle_alpha   90.00
_cell.angle_beta   90.00
_cell.angle_gamma   90.00
#
_symmetry.space_group_name_H-M   'P 1'
#
loop_
_entity.id
_entity.type
_entity.pdbx_description
1 polymer ?
#
loop_
_entity_poly.entity_id
_entity_poly.type
_entity_poly.pdbx_seq_one_letter_code
_entity_poly.pdbx_strand_id
1 'polypeptide(L)'
;MSDTRLIRLAAEVSEHAAISSRQELYPRGMDAARALKLSQGALLGQRTLTVDQIRDRVSGRYPEAVALPDREELDDLLSAAGFDLTWDDTANNGTGCFKSPLRDLVSITSGSQSIERRTTLRGRGEAGDVTPEEADAREFEERLQRSIVEGTFLTLLVHAKYYDRARSELTRRFPLQVVDFEGLFIDELQETAAGAKVNWDLVLQTDINPQHGDWDKLMMLVGRAMPAVEQRLLQADKPMLVIYPGLLARYDQMDLLTRLSQKAGRADGIPGLWLLIPGNNQALIDGKPVPLIGPGQRTRIPESWLQNLHRSNGEMTSNPLEEGESQCE
;
A
#
# COMPACT_ATOMS: atom_id res chain seq x y z
N MET A 1 -5.58 -19.39 23.17
CA MET A 1 -5.31 -19.86 21.79
C MET A 1 -5.50 -18.69 20.86
N SER A 2 -4.72 -18.53 19.79
CA SER A 2 -4.93 -17.43 18.83
C SER A 2 -6.17 -17.68 17.97
N ASP A 3 -6.84 -16.62 17.54
CA ASP A 3 -8.08 -16.69 16.74
C ASP A 3 -7.89 -17.49 15.45
N THR A 4 -6.74 -17.36 14.79
CA THR A 4 -6.33 -18.18 13.64
C THR A 4 -6.31 -19.68 13.95
N ARG A 5 -5.86 -20.08 15.14
CA ARG A 5 -5.83 -21.50 15.55
C ARG A 5 -7.24 -22.01 15.86
N LEU A 6 -8.10 -21.16 16.42
CA LEU A 6 -9.50 -21.49 16.66
C LEU A 6 -10.27 -21.68 15.35
N ILE A 7 -10.07 -20.80 14.35
CA ILE A 7 -10.72 -20.92 13.05
C ILE A 7 -10.27 -22.18 12.30
N ARG A 8 -8.96 -22.49 12.33
CA ARG A 8 -8.45 -23.74 11.72
C ARG A 8 -9.03 -24.97 12.40
N LEU A 9 -9.06 -25.00 13.73
CA LEU A 9 -9.65 -26.10 14.48
C LEU A 9 -11.14 -26.24 14.17
N ALA A 10 -11.89 -25.12 14.12
CA ALA A 10 -13.30 -25.13 13.77
C ALA A 10 -13.57 -25.65 12.35
N ALA A 11 -12.74 -25.28 11.37
CA ALA A 11 -12.84 -25.79 10.00
C ALA A 11 -12.49 -27.29 9.91
N GLU A 12 -11.51 -27.75 10.68
CA GLU A 12 -11.04 -29.14 10.67
C GLU A 12 -12.03 -30.10 11.34
N VAL A 13 -12.79 -29.62 12.34
CA VAL A 13 -13.85 -30.39 13.02
C VAL A 13 -15.20 -30.30 12.26
N SER A 14 -15.33 -29.40 11.27
CA SER A 14 -16.56 -29.21 10.52
C SER A 14 -16.63 -30.10 9.27
N GLU A 15 -17.75 -30.81 9.11
CA GLU A 15 -18.06 -31.57 7.88
C GLU A 15 -18.50 -30.66 6.72
N HIS A 16 -18.89 -29.41 7.00
CA HIS A 16 -19.51 -28.51 6.01
C HIS A 16 -18.70 -27.25 5.72
N ALA A 17 -17.70 -26.92 6.53
CA ALA A 17 -16.89 -25.72 6.36
C ALA A 17 -15.42 -26.06 6.09
N ALA A 18 -14.77 -25.19 5.32
CA ALA A 18 -13.35 -25.22 5.01
C ALA A 18 -12.75 -23.83 5.21
N ILE A 19 -11.41 -23.75 5.20
CA ILE A 19 -10.68 -22.50 5.42
C ILE A 19 -10.01 -22.02 4.14
N SER A 20 -10.23 -20.76 3.77
CA SER A 20 -9.63 -20.15 2.58
C SER A 20 -8.15 -19.79 2.85
N SER A 21 -7.40 -19.45 1.80
CA SER A 21 -6.02 -18.95 1.96
C SER A 21 -5.93 -17.64 2.78
N ARG A 22 -7.04 -16.93 3.00
CA ARG A 22 -7.15 -15.74 3.85
C ARG A 22 -7.58 -16.03 5.29
N GLN A 23 -7.65 -17.31 5.68
CA GLN A 23 -8.14 -17.75 7.00
C GLN A 23 -9.64 -17.46 7.23
N GLU A 24 -10.44 -17.41 6.16
CA GLU A 24 -11.89 -17.22 6.24
C GLU A 24 -12.59 -18.57 6.11
N LEU A 25 -13.70 -18.76 6.84
CA LEU A 25 -14.54 -19.94 6.70
C LEU A 25 -15.42 -19.84 5.45
N TYR A 26 -15.52 -20.93 4.70
CA TYR A 26 -16.41 -21.05 3.55
C TYR A 26 -17.04 -22.45 3.48
N PRO A 27 -18.26 -22.60 2.95
CA PRO A 27 -18.89 -23.90 2.80
C PRO A 27 -18.12 -24.80 1.83
N ARG A 28 -17.92 -26.07 2.21
CA ARG A 28 -17.48 -27.12 1.29
C ARG A 28 -18.54 -27.31 0.20
N GLY A 29 -18.10 -27.50 -1.04
CA GLY A 29 -19.00 -27.53 -2.19
C GLY A 29 -19.63 -26.17 -2.49
N MET A 30 -18.98 -25.06 -2.11
CA MET A 30 -19.42 -23.72 -2.52
C MET A 30 -19.62 -23.66 -4.03
N ASP A 31 -20.74 -23.07 -4.43
CA ASP A 31 -21.07 -22.82 -5.84
C ASP A 31 -19.96 -22.05 -6.59
N ALA A 32 -19.71 -22.47 -7.82
CA ALA A 32 -18.64 -21.96 -8.69
C ALA A 32 -18.79 -20.44 -8.94
N ALA A 33 -20.01 -19.93 -9.16
CA ALA A 33 -20.25 -18.50 -9.39
C ALA A 33 -19.93 -17.69 -8.13
N ARG A 34 -20.27 -18.23 -6.96
CA ARG A 34 -19.95 -17.61 -5.66
C ARG A 34 -18.44 -17.61 -5.39
N ALA A 35 -17.75 -18.72 -5.67
CA ALA A 35 -16.29 -18.81 -5.53
C ALA A 35 -15.56 -17.82 -6.46
N LEU A 36 -16.06 -17.66 -7.69
CA LEU A 36 -15.55 -16.71 -8.68
C LEU A 36 -15.74 -15.25 -8.22
N LYS A 37 -16.93 -14.91 -7.72
CA LYS A 37 -17.26 -13.58 -7.17
C LYS A 37 -16.37 -13.21 -5.99
N LEU A 38 -16.15 -14.14 -5.05
CA LEU A 38 -15.23 -13.94 -3.92
C LEU A 38 -13.74 -13.90 -4.33
N SER A 39 -13.42 -14.40 -5.53
CA SER A 39 -12.09 -14.36 -6.11
C SER A 39 -11.82 -13.13 -6.99
N GLN A 40 -12.74 -12.15 -7.05
CA GLN A 40 -12.58 -10.92 -7.85
C GLN A 40 -11.23 -10.24 -7.66
N GLY A 41 -10.78 -10.05 -6.42
CA GLY A 41 -9.47 -9.44 -6.14
C GLY A 41 -8.24 -10.27 -6.54
N ALA A 42 -8.40 -11.55 -6.87
CA ALA A 42 -7.32 -12.39 -7.42
C ALA A 42 -7.27 -12.37 -8.96
N LEU A 43 -8.41 -12.07 -9.59
CA LEU A 43 -8.59 -12.11 -11.05
C LEU A 43 -8.47 -10.71 -11.68
N LEU A 44 -8.96 -9.66 -11.01
CA LEU A 44 -8.89 -8.28 -11.47
C LEU A 44 -7.48 -7.71 -11.24
N GLY A 45 -6.75 -7.42 -12.33
CA GLY A 45 -5.40 -6.85 -12.29
C GLY A 45 -4.44 -7.42 -13.36
N GLN A 46 -4.80 -8.54 -13.98
CA GLN A 46 -4.08 -9.10 -15.13
C GLN A 46 -4.76 -8.67 -16.44
N ARG A 47 -3.95 -8.29 -17.43
CA ARG A 47 -4.46 -7.87 -18.75
C ARG A 47 -5.05 -9.04 -19.54
N THR A 48 -4.51 -10.24 -19.33
CA THR A 48 -4.88 -11.48 -20.01
C THR A 48 -4.92 -12.63 -19.01
N LEU A 49 -5.94 -13.48 -19.11
CA LEU A 49 -6.14 -14.64 -18.25
C LEU A 49 -6.57 -15.85 -19.10
N THR A 50 -5.83 -16.96 -19.02
CA THR A 50 -6.28 -18.22 -19.63
C THR A 50 -7.30 -18.93 -18.72
N VAL A 51 -8.08 -19.88 -19.26
CA VAL A 51 -9.01 -20.70 -18.47
C VAL A 51 -8.32 -21.38 -17.29
N ASP A 52 -7.17 -22.01 -17.52
CA ASP A 52 -6.41 -22.71 -16.46
C ASP A 52 -5.94 -21.76 -15.36
N GLN A 53 -5.41 -20.60 -15.74
CA GLN A 53 -5.03 -19.54 -14.80
C GLN A 53 -6.19 -18.97 -13.98
N ILE A 54 -7.42 -19.00 -14.47
CA ILE A 54 -8.61 -18.65 -13.68
C ILE A 54 -8.92 -19.79 -12.72
N ARG A 55 -8.91 -21.03 -13.20
CA ARG A 55 -9.12 -22.25 -12.40
C ARG A 55 -8.13 -22.35 -11.26
N ASP A 56 -6.84 -22.18 -11.51
CA ASP A 56 -5.76 -22.25 -10.52
C ASP A 56 -5.88 -21.17 -9.44
N ARG A 57 -6.29 -19.95 -9.81
CA ARG A 57 -6.44 -18.86 -8.84
C ARG A 57 -7.66 -19.03 -7.94
N VAL A 58 -8.76 -19.55 -8.49
CA VAL A 58 -9.97 -19.82 -7.73
C VAL A 58 -9.76 -21.04 -6.84
N SER A 59 -9.22 -22.15 -7.36
CA SER A 59 -8.93 -23.36 -6.58
C SER A 59 -7.85 -23.11 -5.52
N GLY A 60 -6.86 -22.25 -5.81
CA GLY A 60 -5.85 -21.85 -4.84
C GLY A 60 -6.40 -21.03 -3.66
N ARG A 61 -7.56 -20.37 -3.82
CA ARG A 61 -8.24 -19.63 -2.74
C ARG A 61 -9.32 -20.46 -2.05
N TYR A 62 -10.07 -21.24 -2.83
CA TYR A 62 -11.19 -22.07 -2.39
C TYR A 62 -11.01 -23.51 -2.89
N PRO A 63 -10.08 -24.29 -2.31
CA PRO A 63 -9.77 -25.65 -2.79
C PRO A 63 -10.93 -26.64 -2.64
N GLU A 64 -11.84 -26.40 -1.70
CA GLU A 64 -13.00 -27.27 -1.41
C GLU A 64 -14.30 -26.76 -2.05
N ALA A 65 -14.22 -25.76 -2.94
CA ALA A 65 -15.36 -25.31 -3.74
C ALA A 65 -15.60 -26.22 -4.95
N VAL A 66 -16.77 -26.08 -5.58
CA VAL A 66 -17.05 -26.75 -6.85
C VAL A 66 -16.07 -26.25 -7.92
N ALA A 67 -15.47 -27.18 -8.66
CA ALA A 67 -14.53 -26.86 -9.72
C ALA A 67 -15.19 -26.00 -10.81
N LEU A 68 -14.43 -25.03 -11.35
CA LEU A 68 -14.93 -24.22 -12.45
C LEU A 68 -15.12 -25.07 -13.72
N PRO A 69 -16.25 -24.90 -14.44
CA PRO A 69 -16.51 -25.63 -15.67
C PRO A 69 -15.56 -25.20 -16.79
N ASP A 70 -15.66 -25.86 -17.93
CA ASP A 70 -14.87 -25.54 -19.11
C ASP A 70 -15.35 -24.25 -19.79
N ARG A 71 -14.58 -23.75 -20.75
CA ARG A 71 -14.70 -22.40 -21.36
C ARG A 71 -16.13 -21.97 -21.66
N GLU A 72 -16.92 -22.83 -22.29
CA GLU A 72 -18.25 -22.48 -22.81
C GLU A 72 -19.21 -22.02 -21.70
N GLU A 73 -19.21 -22.71 -20.57
CA GLU A 73 -20.03 -22.35 -19.39
C GLU A 73 -19.32 -21.32 -18.49
N LEU A 74 -17.99 -21.25 -18.56
CA LEU A 74 -17.20 -20.31 -17.77
C LEU A 74 -17.44 -18.85 -18.18
N ASP A 75 -17.68 -18.58 -19.46
CA ASP A 75 -17.95 -17.21 -19.96
C ASP A 75 -19.24 -16.63 -19.36
N ASP A 76 -20.31 -17.42 -19.36
CA ASP A 76 -21.59 -17.05 -18.73
C ASP A 76 -21.44 -16.85 -17.22
N LEU A 77 -20.66 -17.70 -16.55
CA LEU A 77 -20.37 -17.56 -15.12
C LEU A 77 -19.53 -16.32 -14.79
N LEU A 78 -18.55 -15.98 -15.63
CA LEU A 78 -17.75 -14.76 -15.50
C LEU A 78 -18.64 -13.53 -15.65
N SER A 79 -19.49 -13.50 -16.68
CA SER A 79 -20.46 -12.43 -16.90
C SER A 79 -21.44 -12.29 -15.73
N ALA A 80 -22.03 -13.39 -15.26
CA ALA A 80 -22.95 -13.41 -14.12
C ALA A 80 -22.29 -12.99 -12.79
N ALA A 81 -21.01 -13.25 -12.62
CA ALA A 81 -20.23 -12.83 -11.46
C ALA A 81 -19.71 -11.37 -11.56
N GLY A 82 -20.04 -10.66 -12.64
CA GLY A 82 -19.72 -9.25 -12.86
C GLY A 82 -18.33 -8.99 -13.45
N PHE A 83 -17.71 -10.00 -14.07
CA PHE A 83 -16.48 -9.81 -14.84
C PHE A 83 -16.82 -9.36 -16.25
N ASP A 84 -16.37 -8.17 -16.62
CA ASP A 84 -16.35 -7.72 -18.00
C ASP A 84 -15.06 -8.25 -18.63
N LEU A 85 -14.99 -9.55 -18.96
CA LEU A 85 -13.85 -10.15 -19.65
C LEU A 85 -14.29 -10.55 -21.06
N THR A 86 -13.45 -10.26 -22.06
CA THR A 86 -13.72 -10.58 -23.47
C THR A 86 -12.80 -11.70 -23.92
N TRP A 87 -13.35 -12.76 -24.49
CA TRP A 87 -12.52 -13.84 -25.02
C TRP A 87 -11.82 -13.44 -26.32
N ASP A 88 -10.54 -13.77 -26.44
CA ASP A 88 -9.76 -13.62 -27.68
C ASP A 88 -9.15 -14.98 -28.09
N ASP A 89 -9.69 -15.59 -29.16
CA ASP A 89 -9.24 -16.86 -29.72
C ASP A 89 -7.83 -16.79 -30.37
N THR A 90 -7.34 -15.61 -30.71
CA THR A 90 -6.05 -15.41 -31.41
C THR A 90 -4.88 -15.19 -30.45
N ALA A 91 -5.17 -14.89 -29.18
CA ALA A 91 -4.18 -14.67 -28.15
C ALA A 91 -3.54 -15.98 -27.65
N ASN A 92 -2.38 -15.89 -26.98
CA ASN A 92 -1.64 -17.02 -26.43
C ASN A 92 -1.34 -18.14 -27.45
N ASN A 93 -0.70 -17.80 -28.58
CA ASN A 93 -0.34 -18.77 -29.64
C ASN A 93 -1.52 -19.59 -30.19
N GLY A 94 -2.74 -19.01 -30.21
CA GLY A 94 -3.94 -19.67 -30.74
C GLY A 94 -4.67 -20.61 -29.77
N THR A 95 -4.29 -20.61 -28.49
CA THR A 95 -5.03 -21.34 -27.43
C THR A 95 -6.10 -20.48 -26.74
N GLY A 96 -6.08 -19.17 -27.01
CA GLY A 96 -7.06 -18.19 -26.56
C GLY A 96 -6.96 -17.78 -25.09
N CYS A 97 -7.38 -16.54 -24.78
CA CYS A 97 -7.43 -16.05 -23.41
C CYS A 97 -8.51 -14.97 -23.21
N PHE A 98 -8.93 -14.79 -21.97
CA PHE A 98 -9.76 -13.68 -21.55
C PHE A 98 -8.96 -12.39 -21.44
N LYS A 99 -9.40 -11.34 -22.12
CA LYS A 99 -8.87 -9.99 -22.07
C LYS A 99 -9.77 -9.10 -21.23
N SER A 100 -9.16 -8.39 -20.29
CA SER A 100 -9.86 -7.32 -19.60
C SER A 100 -9.99 -6.09 -20.52
N PRO A 101 -11.18 -5.47 -20.64
CA PRO A 101 -11.43 -4.26 -21.40
C PRO A 101 -10.85 -3.01 -20.73
N LEU A 102 -10.04 -3.16 -19.67
CA LEU A 102 -9.08 -2.14 -19.26
C LEU A 102 -8.09 -1.89 -20.42
N ARG A 103 -8.56 -1.09 -21.39
CA ARG A 103 -7.83 -0.61 -22.54
C ARG A 103 -6.51 0.01 -22.10
N ASP A 104 -5.57 -0.08 -23.03
CA ASP A 104 -4.39 0.76 -23.17
C ASP A 104 -4.68 2.24 -22.83
N LEU A 105 -4.54 2.61 -21.57
CA LEU A 105 -4.27 3.99 -21.16
C LEU A 105 -2.76 4.22 -21.25
N VAL A 106 -2.23 4.14 -22.48
CA VAL A 106 -1.21 5.09 -22.89
C VAL A 106 -1.99 6.23 -23.54
N SER A 107 -2.52 7.12 -22.71
CA SER A 107 -2.87 8.46 -23.12
C SER A 107 -2.44 9.40 -22.02
N ILE A 108 -1.57 10.32 -22.41
CA ILE A 108 -1.40 11.63 -21.81
C ILE A 108 -2.81 12.16 -21.50
N THR A 109 -3.18 12.20 -20.23
CA THR A 109 -4.29 13.03 -19.76
C THR A 109 -3.71 13.97 -18.72
N SER A 110 -3.55 15.22 -19.13
CA SER A 110 -3.48 16.36 -18.24
C SER A 110 -4.45 16.17 -17.07
N GLY A 111 -4.01 16.53 -15.86
CA GLY A 111 -4.70 16.31 -14.61
C GLY A 111 -6.21 16.51 -14.72
N SER A 112 -6.96 15.46 -14.44
CA SER A 112 -8.36 15.57 -14.07
C SER A 112 -8.53 14.69 -12.84
N GLN A 113 -8.43 15.35 -11.70
CA GLN A 113 -8.94 14.83 -10.44
C GLN A 113 -10.42 14.52 -10.67
N SER A 114 -10.86 13.31 -10.35
CA SER A 114 -12.28 13.05 -10.18
C SER A 114 -12.75 13.96 -9.03
N ILE A 115 -13.56 14.97 -9.37
CA ILE A 115 -14.24 15.86 -8.43
C ILE A 115 -14.89 14.99 -7.35
N GLU A 116 -14.65 15.34 -6.09
CA GLU A 116 -15.33 14.76 -4.94
C GLU A 116 -16.84 14.74 -5.18
N ARG A 117 -17.42 13.56 -5.37
CA ARG A 117 -18.85 13.40 -5.12
C ARG A 117 -19.01 13.49 -3.61
N ARG A 118 -19.47 14.63 -3.10
CA ARG A 118 -20.11 14.67 -1.77
C ARG A 118 -21.32 13.75 -1.85
N THR A 119 -21.23 12.60 -1.19
CA THR A 119 -22.31 11.62 -1.16
C THR A 119 -23.51 12.25 -0.46
N THR A 120 -24.55 12.59 -1.24
CA THR A 120 -25.88 12.82 -0.70
C THR A 120 -26.41 11.48 -0.22
N LEU A 121 -26.58 11.37 1.10
CA LEU A 121 -27.28 10.34 1.87
C LEU A 121 -27.85 9.18 1.00
N ARG A 122 -27.12 8.08 0.86
CA ARG A 122 -27.74 6.81 0.47
C ARG A 122 -28.39 6.22 1.72
N GLY A 123 -29.66 5.85 1.59
CA GLY A 123 -30.47 5.28 2.65
C GLY A 123 -29.76 4.15 3.39
N ARG A 124 -29.67 4.34 4.70
CA ARG A 124 -29.43 3.39 5.78
C ARG A 124 -29.66 1.92 5.38
N GLY A 125 -28.58 1.19 5.14
CA GLY A 125 -28.52 -0.22 5.50
C GLY A 125 -28.48 -0.31 7.03
N GLU A 126 -29.09 -1.33 7.61
CA GLU A 126 -29.25 -1.49 9.06
C GLU A 126 -27.93 -1.30 9.82
N ALA A 127 -28.02 -0.66 10.99
CA ALA A 127 -26.87 -0.43 11.86
C ALA A 127 -26.32 -1.79 12.35
N GLY A 128 -25.25 -2.29 11.73
CA GLY A 128 -24.61 -3.53 12.16
C GLY A 128 -23.46 -4.03 11.29
N ASP A 129 -23.53 -3.89 9.97
CA ASP A 129 -22.54 -4.53 9.09
C ASP A 129 -21.39 -3.58 8.72
N VAL A 130 -20.26 -3.72 9.42
CA VAL A 130 -18.98 -3.13 8.99
C VAL A 130 -18.56 -3.83 7.70
N THR A 131 -18.39 -3.07 6.62
CA THR A 131 -17.92 -3.65 5.35
C THR A 131 -16.50 -4.19 5.49
N PRO A 132 -16.11 -5.25 4.76
CA PRO A 132 -14.73 -5.76 4.79
C PRO A 132 -13.67 -4.69 4.51
N GLU A 133 -13.98 -3.73 3.64
CA GLU A 133 -13.12 -2.61 3.28
C GLU A 133 -12.95 -1.59 4.43
N GLU A 134 -13.99 -1.37 5.23
CA GLU A 134 -13.94 -0.54 6.44
C GLU A 134 -13.15 -1.22 7.56
N ALA A 135 -13.30 -2.55 7.71
CA ALA A 135 -12.54 -3.33 8.68
C ALA A 135 -11.03 -3.31 8.37
N ASP A 136 -10.64 -3.53 7.11
CA ASP A 136 -9.24 -3.46 6.64
C ASP A 136 -8.63 -2.07 6.88
N ALA A 137 -9.40 -1.01 6.60
CA ALA A 137 -8.96 0.35 6.86
C ALA A 137 -8.78 0.64 8.37
N ARG A 138 -9.64 0.08 9.23
CA ARG A 138 -9.55 0.23 10.68
C ARG A 138 -8.35 -0.54 11.25
N GLU A 139 -8.16 -1.80 10.85
CA GLU A 139 -7.02 -2.61 11.28
C GLU A 139 -5.69 -1.95 10.88
N PHE A 140 -5.63 -1.43 9.64
CA PHE A 140 -4.49 -0.66 9.17
C PHE A 140 -4.22 0.57 10.06
N GLU A 141 -5.26 1.35 10.38
CA GLU A 141 -5.13 2.53 11.23
C GLU A 141 -4.67 2.19 12.66
N GLU A 142 -5.23 1.15 13.28
CA GLU A 142 -4.81 0.66 14.59
C GLU A 142 -3.35 0.20 14.59
N ARG A 143 -2.90 -0.44 13.51
CA ARG A 143 -1.50 -0.83 13.33
C ARG A 143 -0.59 0.39 13.25
N LEU A 144 -0.99 1.44 12.54
CA LEU A 144 -0.24 2.70 12.48
C LEU A 144 -0.15 3.36 13.86
N GLN A 145 -1.25 3.42 14.61
CA GLN A 145 -1.26 3.95 15.98
C GLN A 145 -0.29 3.18 16.89
N ARG A 146 -0.33 1.84 16.84
CA ARG A 146 0.59 0.99 17.60
C ARG A 146 2.05 1.24 17.20
N SER A 147 2.32 1.35 15.90
CA SER A 147 3.67 1.61 15.39
C SER A 147 4.27 2.93 15.88
N ILE A 148 3.45 3.99 16.02
CA ILE A 148 3.87 5.27 16.63
C ILE A 148 4.24 5.07 18.10
N VAL A 149 3.40 4.37 18.87
CA VAL A 149 3.62 4.16 20.31
C VAL A 149 4.86 3.29 20.57
N GLU A 150 5.04 2.23 19.77
CA GLU A 150 6.19 1.32 19.88
C GLU A 150 7.48 1.90 19.28
N GLY A 151 7.37 2.99 18.49
CA GLY A 151 8.50 3.62 17.83
C GLY A 151 9.17 2.74 16.77
N THR A 152 8.40 2.01 15.99
CA THR A 152 8.94 0.99 15.08
C THR A 152 9.41 1.56 13.73
N PHE A 153 10.27 0.81 13.04
CA PHE A 153 10.53 1.02 11.62
C PHE A 153 9.43 0.38 10.78
N LEU A 154 8.73 1.18 9.96
CA LEU A 154 7.60 0.73 9.13
C LEU A 154 7.73 1.26 7.70
N THR A 155 7.70 0.36 6.72
CA THR A 155 7.63 0.71 5.30
C THR A 155 6.19 0.66 4.82
N LEU A 156 5.70 1.79 4.31
CA LEU A 156 4.36 2.00 3.79
C LEU A 156 4.38 1.97 2.26
N LEU A 157 3.71 0.97 1.69
CA LEU A 157 3.56 0.84 0.24
C LEU A 157 2.27 1.48 -0.23
N VAL A 158 2.37 2.35 -1.22
CA VAL A 158 1.22 3.02 -1.82
C VAL A 158 1.31 2.97 -3.34
N HIS A 159 0.18 2.84 -4.03
CA HIS A 159 0.17 2.99 -5.48
C HIS A 159 0.64 4.42 -5.85
N ALA A 160 1.52 4.57 -6.84
CA ALA A 160 2.15 5.86 -7.18
C ALA A 160 1.14 7.01 -7.37
N LYS A 161 0.00 6.72 -8.02
CA LYS A 161 -1.14 7.66 -8.19
C LYS A 161 -1.65 8.29 -6.87
N TYR A 162 -1.51 7.59 -5.74
CA TYR A 162 -2.02 8.01 -4.44
C TYR A 162 -0.92 8.46 -3.48
N TYR A 163 0.32 8.61 -3.94
CA TYR A 163 1.46 8.94 -3.09
C TYR A 163 1.25 10.24 -2.30
N ASP A 164 0.90 11.34 -2.98
CA ASP A 164 0.64 12.62 -2.32
C ASP A 164 -0.55 12.57 -1.36
N ARG A 165 -1.62 11.88 -1.75
CA ARG A 165 -2.79 11.70 -0.88
C ARG A 165 -2.41 10.94 0.38
N ALA A 166 -1.65 9.85 0.25
CA ALA A 166 -1.16 9.09 1.39
C ALA A 166 -0.27 9.95 2.29
N ARG A 167 0.66 10.72 1.71
CA ARG A 167 1.48 11.68 2.47
C ARG A 167 0.61 12.64 3.26
N SER A 168 -0.38 13.28 2.65
CA SER A 168 -1.29 14.22 3.32
C SER A 168 -2.12 13.56 4.41
N GLU A 169 -2.67 12.37 4.19
CA GLU A 169 -3.48 11.67 5.19
C GLU A 169 -2.64 11.20 6.38
N LEU A 170 -1.42 10.69 6.14
CA LEU A 170 -0.52 10.26 7.21
C LEU A 170 -0.14 11.45 8.11
N THR A 171 0.23 12.58 7.53
CA THR A 171 0.67 13.76 8.30
C THR A 171 -0.47 14.49 8.98
N ARG A 172 -1.68 14.43 8.41
CA ARG A 172 -2.88 14.97 9.04
C ARG A 172 -3.31 14.16 10.26
N ARG A 173 -3.16 12.83 10.22
CA ARG A 173 -3.73 11.92 11.23
C ARG A 173 -2.76 11.53 12.34
N PHE A 174 -1.46 11.59 12.07
CA PHE A 174 -0.42 11.16 13.00
C PHE A 174 0.57 12.29 13.24
N PRO A 175 1.17 12.38 14.45
CA PRO A 175 2.12 13.42 14.81
C PRO A 175 3.51 13.16 14.20
N LEU A 176 3.58 13.10 12.87
CA LEU A 176 4.79 12.76 12.12
C LEU A 176 5.61 14.00 11.77
N GLN A 177 6.92 13.90 11.89
CA GLN A 177 7.85 14.84 11.25
C GLN A 177 8.09 14.38 9.81
N VAL A 178 7.63 15.15 8.83
CA VAL A 178 7.92 14.86 7.41
C VAL A 178 9.37 15.20 7.12
N VAL A 179 10.07 14.24 6.51
CA VAL A 179 11.43 14.41 6.04
C VAL A 179 11.47 14.18 4.55
N ASP A 180 11.66 15.26 3.80
CA ASP A 180 12.04 15.20 2.40
C ASP A 180 13.50 14.77 2.30
N PHE A 181 13.74 13.50 1.95
CA PHE A 181 15.09 12.97 1.90
C PHE A 181 15.91 13.56 0.75
N GLU A 182 15.31 13.81 -0.41
CA GLU A 182 16.04 14.37 -1.55
C GLU A 182 16.50 15.79 -1.26
N GLY A 183 15.60 16.63 -0.72
CA GLY A 183 15.96 17.98 -0.31
C GLY A 183 17.10 17.99 0.71
N LEU A 184 16.96 17.22 1.79
CA LEU A 184 18.00 17.09 2.83
C LEU A 184 19.33 16.61 2.25
N PHE A 185 19.31 15.59 1.39
CA PHE A 185 20.50 15.03 0.78
C PHE A 185 21.19 16.04 -0.15
N ILE A 186 20.42 16.75 -0.99
CA ILE A 186 20.96 17.73 -1.94
C ILE A 186 21.58 18.91 -1.19
N ASP A 187 20.92 19.41 -0.14
CA ASP A 187 21.45 20.51 0.69
C ASP A 187 22.82 20.12 1.29
N GLU A 188 22.91 18.94 1.91
CA GLU A 188 24.16 18.44 2.49
C GLU A 188 25.25 18.16 1.46
N LEU A 189 24.86 17.66 0.28
CA LEU A 189 25.80 17.43 -0.82
C LEU A 189 26.36 18.75 -1.37
N GLN A 190 25.52 19.79 -1.48
CA GLN A 190 25.95 21.12 -1.89
C GLN A 190 26.88 21.76 -0.86
N GLU A 191 26.54 21.71 0.43
CA GLU A 191 27.40 22.22 1.51
C GLU A 191 28.77 21.52 1.50
N THR A 192 28.78 20.19 1.35
CA THR A 192 30.01 19.39 1.27
C THR A 192 30.83 19.74 0.03
N ALA A 193 30.19 19.92 -1.13
CA ALA A 193 30.85 20.34 -2.36
C ALA A 193 31.51 21.72 -2.22
N ALA A 194 30.78 22.68 -1.65
CA ALA A 194 31.27 24.04 -1.42
C ALA A 194 32.48 24.04 -0.46
N GLY A 195 32.39 23.31 0.66
CA GLY A 195 33.49 23.16 1.61
C GLY A 195 34.73 22.50 0.99
N ALA A 196 34.54 21.54 0.08
CA ALA A 196 35.61 20.90 -0.68
C ALA A 196 36.07 21.70 -1.91
N LYS A 197 35.48 22.88 -2.19
CA LYS A 197 35.73 23.72 -3.38
C LYS A 197 35.52 22.96 -4.71
N VAL A 198 34.58 22.04 -4.73
CA VAL A 198 34.18 21.30 -5.94
C VAL A 198 33.13 22.14 -6.68
N ASN A 199 33.29 22.29 -8.00
CA ASN A 199 32.31 22.98 -8.82
C ASN A 199 30.99 22.16 -8.88
N TRP A 200 29.87 22.78 -8.50
CA TRP A 200 28.56 22.14 -8.52
C TRP A 200 28.10 21.71 -9.92
N ASP A 201 28.41 22.49 -10.96
CA ASP A 201 28.06 22.13 -12.34
C ASP A 201 28.77 20.83 -12.76
N LEU A 202 29.99 20.61 -12.28
CA LEU A 202 30.72 19.37 -12.53
C LEU A 202 30.07 18.18 -11.80
N VAL A 203 29.55 18.39 -10.59
CA VAL A 203 28.78 17.38 -9.85
C VAL A 203 27.55 16.97 -10.65
N LEU A 204 26.76 17.95 -11.12
CA LEU A 204 25.58 17.69 -11.95
C LEU A 204 25.94 16.97 -13.26
N GLN A 205 27.00 17.39 -13.95
CA GLN A 205 27.46 16.73 -15.18
C GLN A 205 27.88 15.29 -14.94
N THR A 206 28.56 15.02 -13.83
CA THR A 206 28.98 13.67 -13.45
C THR A 206 27.77 12.79 -13.12
N ASP A 207 26.73 13.35 -12.50
CA ASP A 207 25.51 12.61 -12.15
C ASP A 207 24.69 12.17 -13.37
N ILE A 208 24.77 12.88 -14.51
CA ILE A 208 24.01 12.52 -15.73
C ILE A 208 24.32 11.08 -16.20
N ASN A 209 25.56 10.60 -16.06
CA ASN A 209 26.00 9.30 -16.53
C ASN A 209 26.56 8.44 -15.38
N PRO A 210 25.69 7.74 -14.62
CA PRO A 210 26.12 6.86 -13.55
C PRO A 210 27.15 5.82 -13.99
N GLN A 211 28.08 5.48 -13.10
CA GLN A 211 29.13 4.46 -13.30
C GLN A 211 30.15 4.77 -14.42
N HIS A 212 30.15 5.99 -14.95
CA HIS A 212 31.08 6.42 -15.99
C HIS A 212 31.85 7.69 -15.60
N GLY A 213 33.01 7.92 -16.21
CA GLY A 213 33.80 9.12 -15.99
C GLY A 213 34.25 9.29 -14.54
N ASP A 214 33.95 10.45 -13.95
CA ASP A 214 34.32 10.82 -12.58
C ASP A 214 33.34 10.30 -11.51
N TRP A 215 32.51 9.30 -11.82
CA TRP A 215 31.51 8.74 -10.90
C TRP A 215 32.07 8.34 -9.53
N ASP A 216 33.25 7.69 -9.48
CA ASP A 216 33.87 7.31 -8.20
C ASP A 216 34.21 8.54 -7.33
N LYS A 217 34.56 9.67 -7.95
CA LYS A 217 34.80 10.93 -7.22
C LYS A 217 33.49 11.52 -6.69
N LEU A 218 32.41 11.43 -7.45
CA LEU A 218 31.08 11.77 -6.97
C LEU A 218 30.69 10.88 -5.78
N MET A 219 30.96 9.58 -5.82
CA MET A 219 30.67 8.66 -4.72
C MET A 219 31.50 8.97 -3.47
N MET A 220 32.77 9.38 -3.63
CA MET A 220 33.57 9.89 -2.52
C MET A 220 32.98 11.17 -1.91
N LEU A 221 32.46 12.09 -2.73
CA LEU A 221 31.81 13.31 -2.26
C LEU A 221 30.51 12.99 -1.50
N VAL A 222 29.68 12.09 -2.04
CA VAL A 222 28.46 11.60 -1.38
C VAL A 222 28.82 10.95 -0.05
N GLY A 223 29.81 10.05 -0.01
CA GLY A 223 30.27 9.42 1.23
C GLY A 223 30.74 10.40 2.30
N ARG A 224 31.21 11.60 1.92
CA ARG A 224 31.56 12.69 2.86
C ARG A 224 30.34 13.46 3.37
N ALA A 225 29.28 13.58 2.56
CA ALA A 225 28.05 14.28 2.93
C ALA A 225 27.13 13.42 3.84
N MET A 226 27.11 12.10 3.63
CA MET A 226 26.19 11.19 4.33
C MET A 226 26.25 11.20 5.86
N PRO A 227 27.41 11.37 6.52
CA PRO A 227 27.46 11.52 7.98
C PRO A 227 26.62 12.71 8.49
N ALA A 228 26.61 13.83 7.77
CA ALA A 228 25.82 15.00 8.15
C ALA A 228 24.31 14.76 7.92
N VAL A 229 23.95 14.11 6.80
CA VAL A 229 22.58 13.65 6.55
C VAL A 229 22.08 12.76 7.69
N GLU A 230 22.86 11.74 8.07
CA GLU A 230 22.51 10.82 9.16
C GLU A 230 22.39 11.55 10.50
N GLN A 231 23.29 12.48 10.80
CA GLN A 231 23.21 13.30 12.01
C GLN A 231 21.93 14.14 12.06
N ARG A 232 21.53 14.80 10.96
CA ARG A 232 20.26 15.55 10.93
C ARG A 232 19.05 14.65 11.15
N LEU A 233 19.04 13.44 10.56
CA LEU A 233 17.96 12.48 10.76
C LEU A 233 17.87 11.97 12.21
N LEU A 234 19.02 11.77 12.86
CA LEU A 234 19.09 11.33 14.26
C LEU A 234 18.63 12.41 15.26
N GLN A 235 18.48 13.67 14.84
CA GLN A 235 17.99 14.77 15.68
C GLN A 235 16.45 14.84 15.76
N ALA A 236 15.73 13.97 15.06
CA ALA A 236 14.27 13.98 15.07
C ALA A 236 13.71 13.75 16.49
N ASP A 237 12.84 14.66 16.93
CA ASP A 237 12.17 14.63 18.23
C ASP A 237 10.79 13.95 18.16
N LYS A 238 10.33 13.64 16.95
CA LYS A 238 9.07 12.94 16.66
C LYS A 238 9.30 11.79 15.68
N PRO A 239 8.38 10.80 15.62
CA PRO A 239 8.45 9.77 14.60
C PRO A 239 8.49 10.38 13.20
N MET A 240 9.46 9.96 12.39
CA MET A 240 9.67 10.53 11.06
C MET A 240 8.82 9.83 10.01
N LEU A 241 8.33 10.59 9.03
CA LEU A 241 7.87 10.08 7.75
C LEU A 241 8.86 10.51 6.66
N VAL A 242 9.71 9.59 6.23
CA VAL A 242 10.66 9.82 5.15
C VAL A 242 9.97 9.62 3.80
N ILE A 243 10.02 10.66 2.98
CA ILE A 243 9.51 10.69 1.61
C ILE A 243 10.67 10.84 0.62
N TYR A 244 10.42 10.47 -0.63
CA TYR A 244 11.39 10.53 -1.74
C TYR A 244 12.75 9.85 -1.41
N PRO A 245 12.76 8.57 -0.99
CA PRO A 245 14.01 7.91 -0.61
C PRO A 245 14.85 7.43 -1.82
N GLY A 246 14.51 7.81 -3.05
CA GLY A 246 15.10 7.29 -4.30
C GLY A 246 16.62 7.45 -4.38
N LEU A 247 17.13 8.59 -3.93
CA LEU A 247 18.57 8.88 -3.96
C LEU A 247 19.41 7.91 -3.11
N LEU A 248 18.82 7.24 -2.11
CA LEU A 248 19.51 6.18 -1.36
C LEU A 248 19.91 5.03 -2.29
N ALA A 249 19.01 4.62 -3.19
CA ALA A 249 19.30 3.53 -4.11
C ALA A 249 20.28 3.99 -5.19
N ARG A 250 20.09 5.20 -5.73
CA ARG A 250 20.94 5.78 -6.78
C ARG A 250 22.41 5.86 -6.37
N TYR A 251 22.69 6.31 -5.14
CA TYR A 251 24.05 6.52 -4.64
C TYR A 251 24.56 5.42 -3.69
N ASP A 252 23.91 4.26 -3.71
CA ASP A 252 24.28 3.09 -2.93
C ASP A 252 24.38 3.32 -1.42
N GLN A 253 23.45 4.14 -0.89
CA GLN A 253 23.37 4.52 0.52
C GLN A 253 22.25 3.78 1.27
N MET A 254 21.82 2.62 0.77
CA MET A 254 20.75 1.80 1.40
C MET A 254 21.08 1.40 2.85
N ASP A 255 22.36 1.28 3.19
CA ASP A 255 22.82 0.96 4.55
C ASP A 255 22.40 2.00 5.60
N LEU A 256 22.10 3.24 5.20
CA LEU A 256 21.53 4.24 6.09
C LEU A 256 20.21 3.75 6.69
N LEU A 257 19.33 3.12 5.90
CA LEU A 257 18.06 2.59 6.39
C LEU A 257 18.27 1.48 7.42
N THR A 258 19.29 0.65 7.23
CA THR A 258 19.68 -0.38 8.21
C THR A 258 20.07 0.27 9.53
N ARG A 259 20.94 1.28 9.51
CA ARG A 259 21.38 1.99 10.74
C ARG A 259 20.23 2.71 11.44
N LEU A 260 19.39 3.43 10.69
CA LEU A 260 18.23 4.13 11.25
C LEU A 260 17.19 3.15 11.81
N SER A 261 16.95 2.02 11.15
CA SER A 261 16.04 0.98 11.64
C SER A 261 16.48 0.40 12.99
N GLN A 262 17.78 0.27 13.22
CA GLN A 262 18.34 -0.17 14.50
C GLN A 262 18.22 0.89 15.61
N LYS A 263 18.08 2.16 15.26
CA LYS A 263 17.90 3.29 16.19
C LYS A 263 16.44 3.63 16.45
N ALA A 264 15.51 3.20 15.59
CA ALA A 264 14.08 3.42 15.80
C ALA A 264 13.57 2.78 17.10
N GLY A 265 12.87 3.56 17.92
CA GLY A 265 12.21 3.10 19.15
C GLY A 265 13.16 2.85 20.32
N ARG A 266 14.44 3.20 20.19
CA ARG A 266 15.41 3.11 21.29
C ARG A 266 15.43 4.38 22.12
N ALA A 267 15.76 4.25 23.41
CA ALA A 267 15.87 5.38 24.33
C ALA A 267 16.95 6.40 23.93
N ASP A 268 18.02 5.95 23.27
CA ASP A 268 19.12 6.78 22.74
C ASP A 268 19.02 7.00 21.21
N GLY A 269 17.86 6.71 20.62
CA GLY A 269 17.64 6.70 19.19
C GLY A 269 16.55 7.66 18.74
N ILE A 270 15.93 7.33 17.61
CA ILE A 270 14.84 8.13 17.04
C ILE A 270 13.47 7.60 17.51
N PRO A 271 12.46 8.46 17.72
CA PRO A 271 11.17 8.03 18.25
C PRO A 271 10.40 7.05 17.36
N GLY A 272 10.72 6.96 16.07
CA GLY A 272 10.12 6.05 15.11
C GLY A 272 10.49 6.43 13.68
N LEU A 273 10.38 5.48 12.76
CA LEU A 273 10.74 5.72 11.35
C LEU A 273 9.73 5.08 10.43
N TRP A 274 9.00 5.90 9.69
CA TRP A 274 8.14 5.48 8.60
C TRP A 274 8.76 5.86 7.26
N LEU A 275 8.67 4.96 6.30
CA LEU A 275 9.20 5.13 4.96
C LEU A 275 8.09 4.96 3.93
N LEU A 276 7.76 6.02 3.18
CA LEU A 276 6.70 5.97 2.17
C LEU A 276 7.27 5.70 0.79
N ILE A 277 6.88 4.57 0.20
CA ILE A 277 7.42 4.09 -1.08
C ILE A 277 6.28 3.84 -2.07
N PRO A 278 6.39 4.32 -3.31
CA PRO A 278 5.49 3.91 -4.38
C PRO A 278 5.71 2.43 -4.72
N GLY A 279 4.68 1.59 -4.58
CA GLY A 279 4.77 0.16 -4.86
C GLY A 279 3.54 -0.62 -4.44
N ASN A 280 3.42 -1.85 -4.94
CA ASN A 280 2.26 -2.70 -4.67
C ASN A 280 2.60 -3.86 -3.74
N ASN A 281 3.64 -4.65 -4.07
CA ASN A 281 3.89 -5.95 -3.42
C ASN A 281 5.30 -6.12 -2.84
N GLN A 282 6.25 -5.27 -3.18
CA GLN A 282 7.63 -5.35 -2.67
C GLN A 282 8.07 -3.96 -2.19
N ALA A 283 8.81 -3.94 -1.08
CA ALA A 283 9.47 -2.71 -0.62
C ALA A 283 10.79 -2.57 -1.36
N LEU A 284 10.72 -1.93 -2.52
CA LEU A 284 11.87 -1.64 -3.37
C LEU A 284 12.02 -0.13 -3.52
N ILE A 285 13.26 0.35 -3.53
CA ILE A 285 13.64 1.71 -3.92
C ILE A 285 14.52 1.55 -5.16
N ASP A 286 14.05 2.01 -6.31
CA ASP A 286 14.72 1.84 -7.62
C ASP A 286 15.27 0.42 -7.85
N GLY A 287 14.45 -0.59 -7.52
CA GLY A 287 14.79 -2.00 -7.68
C GLY A 287 15.65 -2.61 -6.55
N LYS A 288 16.19 -1.80 -5.63
CA LYS A 288 16.93 -2.28 -4.46
C LYS A 288 16.00 -2.58 -3.29
N PRO A 289 16.12 -3.74 -2.61
CA PRO A 289 15.24 -4.09 -1.50
C PRO A 289 15.52 -3.21 -0.28
N VAL A 290 14.45 -2.77 0.38
CA VAL A 290 14.54 -2.12 1.70
C VAL A 290 14.98 -3.17 2.74
N PRO A 291 15.95 -2.85 3.63
CA PRO A 291 16.46 -3.80 4.63
C PRO A 291 15.45 -3.99 5.77
N LEU A 292 14.49 -4.90 5.57
CA LEU A 292 13.48 -5.26 6.56
C LEU A 292 13.95 -6.45 7.41
N ILE A 293 13.75 -6.38 8.73
CA ILE A 293 14.05 -7.45 9.69
C ILE A 293 12.95 -8.52 9.67
N GLY A 294 11.71 -8.16 9.32
CA GLY A 294 10.60 -9.10 9.25
C GLY A 294 9.34 -8.57 8.56
N PRO A 295 8.34 -9.43 8.31
CA PRO A 295 7.13 -9.08 7.56
C PRO A 295 6.28 -8.01 8.26
N GLY A 296 6.38 -7.88 9.59
CA GLY A 296 5.68 -6.85 10.36
C GLY A 296 6.16 -5.41 10.12
N GLN A 297 7.31 -5.21 9.47
CA GLN A 297 7.86 -3.89 9.15
C GLN A 297 7.42 -3.36 7.78
N ARG A 298 6.47 -4.03 7.14
CA ARG A 298 5.90 -3.58 5.88
C ARG A 298 4.39 -3.69 5.87
N THR A 299 3.73 -2.70 5.30
CA THR A 299 2.30 -2.75 5.04
C THR A 299 1.95 -1.99 3.77
N ARG A 300 0.83 -2.37 3.14
CA ARG A 300 0.24 -1.62 2.04
C ARG A 300 -0.80 -0.68 2.62
N ILE A 301 -0.85 0.56 2.14
CA ILE A 301 -1.91 1.50 2.48
C ILE A 301 -3.17 1.07 1.71
N PRO A 302 -4.26 0.68 2.40
CA PRO A 302 -5.52 0.35 1.75
C PRO A 302 -6.13 1.58 1.09
N GLU A 303 -6.75 1.40 -0.08
CA GLU A 303 -7.45 2.49 -0.75
C GLU A 303 -8.69 2.92 0.06
N SER A 304 -9.35 1.99 0.76
CA SER A 304 -10.44 2.28 1.69
C SER A 304 -10.02 3.19 2.86
N TRP A 305 -8.77 3.07 3.32
CA TRP A 305 -8.20 3.98 4.31
C TRP A 305 -7.97 5.38 3.73
N LEU A 306 -7.41 5.47 2.52
CA LEU A 306 -7.23 6.74 1.80
C LEU A 306 -8.56 7.43 1.49
N GLN A 307 -9.61 6.66 1.17
CA GLN A 307 -10.98 7.12 0.92
C GLN A 307 -11.74 7.47 2.21
N ASN A 308 -11.15 7.24 3.38
CA ASN A 308 -11.70 7.55 4.69
C ASN A 308 -13.03 6.82 5.03
N LEU A 309 -13.28 5.65 4.42
CA LEU A 309 -14.55 4.92 4.58
C LEU A 309 -14.82 4.51 6.04
N HIS A 310 -13.79 4.27 6.82
CA HIS A 310 -13.88 3.83 8.22
C HIS A 310 -14.27 4.93 9.22
N ARG A 311 -14.19 6.22 8.85
CA ARG A 311 -14.52 7.35 9.75
C ARG A 311 -15.84 8.05 9.43
N SER A 312 -16.49 7.74 8.31
CA SER A 312 -17.78 8.35 7.92
C SER A 312 -18.94 8.08 8.88
N ASN A 313 -18.80 7.12 9.82
CA ASN A 313 -19.80 6.81 10.85
C ASN A 313 -19.52 7.46 12.23
N GLY A 314 -18.43 8.20 12.40
CA GLY A 314 -17.95 8.64 13.73
C GLY A 314 -18.40 10.03 14.21
N GLU A 315 -18.90 10.89 13.34
CA GLU A 315 -19.35 12.25 13.70
C GLU A 315 -20.88 12.33 13.71
N MET A 316 -21.53 11.64 14.65
CA MET A 316 -22.83 12.11 15.17
C MET A 316 -22.53 12.94 16.41
N THR A 317 -22.25 14.22 16.21
CA THR A 317 -22.27 15.21 17.28
C THR A 317 -23.67 15.23 17.88
N SER A 318 -23.79 14.73 19.10
CA SER A 318 -24.93 14.94 19.98
C SER A 318 -25.14 16.45 20.15
N ASN A 319 -26.13 16.99 19.45
CA ASN A 319 -26.61 18.33 19.72
C ASN A 319 -27.59 18.24 20.91
N PRO A 320 -27.37 18.94 22.03
CA PRO A 320 -28.36 18.99 23.10
C PRO A 320 -29.61 19.70 22.58
N LEU A 321 -30.77 19.11 22.84
CA LEU A 321 -32.06 19.76 22.64
C LEU A 321 -32.14 20.95 23.59
N GLU A 322 -32.09 22.17 23.06
CA GLU A 322 -32.56 23.36 23.78
C GLU A 322 -34.08 23.29 23.87
N GLU A 323 -34.60 22.97 25.06
CA GLU A 323 -35.99 23.22 25.43
C GLU A 323 -36.19 24.74 25.49
N GLY A 324 -36.76 25.30 24.43
CA GLY A 324 -37.31 26.65 24.46
C GLY A 324 -38.58 26.67 25.29
N GLU A 325 -38.50 27.23 26.50
CA GLU A 325 -39.65 27.64 27.30
C GLU A 325 -40.52 28.60 26.48
N SER A 326 -41.77 28.20 26.30
CA SER A 326 -42.83 29.01 25.72
C SER A 326 -43.37 29.93 26.80
N GLN A 327 -43.11 31.24 26.71
CA GLN A 327 -43.87 32.28 27.40
C GLN A 327 -44.59 33.13 26.35
N CYS A 328 -45.90 32.96 26.28
CA CYS A 328 -46.84 33.93 25.74
C CYS A 328 -47.91 34.16 26.81
N GLU A 329 -48.11 35.45 27.11
CA GLU A 329 -49.13 36.09 27.97
C GLU A 329 -49.09 35.85 29.49
#